data_AF-A0A0L0CP48-F1
#
_entry.id   AF-A0A0L0CP48-F1
#
_cell.length_a   1.000
_cell.length_b   1.000
_cell.length_c   1.000
_cell.angle_alpha   90.00
_cell.angle_beta   90.00
_cell.angle_gamma   90.00
#
_symmetry.space_group_name_H-M   'P 1'
#
loop_
_entity.id
_entity.type
_entity.pdbx_description
1 polymer ?
#
loop_
_entity_poly.entity_id
_entity_poly.type
_entity_poly.pdbx_seq_one_letter_code
_entity_poly.pdbx_strand_id
1 'polypeptide(L)'
;YQYVVHLLGHESKGSLFNYLKEQKLATELASAITHVTKGTDYLLVNIELTNYGMQEWRQVLSAVFGYIQMLQSQPPQQWIFDEVKSMNNASFLYRQKGKSMQLVSSLAQVLHRPIPRKNILNFSVPHEFNANDIKTLLDDLVVSNCRVLLASQNLPNLDSVEPWYQTKYAYTDISELTMDEDQSKY
;
A
#
# COMPACT_ATOMS: atom_id res chain seq x y z
N TYR A 1 10.34 -0.71 4.24
CA TYR A 1 8.99 -0.88 3.65
C TYR A 1 7.85 -0.51 4.60
N GLN A 2 7.83 -0.95 5.87
CA GLN A 2 6.80 -0.58 6.86
C GLN A 2 6.60 0.95 6.99
N TYR A 3 7.68 1.72 6.84
CA TYR A 3 7.65 3.18 6.78
C TYR A 3 6.70 3.75 5.73
N VAL A 4 6.81 3.29 4.48
CA VAL A 4 6.01 3.79 3.35
C VAL A 4 4.57 3.32 3.47
N VAL A 5 4.36 2.07 3.91
CA VAL A 5 3.04 1.52 4.20
C VAL A 5 2.33 2.35 5.28
N HIS A 6 3.02 2.65 6.40
CA HIS A 6 2.50 3.49 7.48
C HIS A 6 2.01 4.85 6.98
N LEU A 7 2.79 5.52 6.13
CA LEU A 7 2.42 6.84 5.59
C LEU A 7 1.28 6.78 4.58
N LEU A 8 1.28 5.78 3.69
CA LEU A 8 0.21 5.62 2.69
C LEU A 8 -1.11 5.21 3.35
N GLY A 9 -1.05 4.43 4.42
CA GLY A 9 -2.19 3.92 5.18
C GLY A 9 -2.61 4.82 6.35
N HIS A 10 -2.01 6.00 6.50
CA HIS A 10 -2.29 6.87 7.64
C HIS A 10 -3.67 7.51 7.53
N GLU A 11 -4.32 7.73 8.66
CA GLU A 11 -5.69 8.28 8.72
C GLU A 11 -5.79 9.65 9.40
N SER A 12 -4.68 10.25 9.83
CA SER A 12 -4.73 11.57 10.48
C SER A 12 -5.11 12.68 9.52
N LYS A 13 -5.43 13.86 10.07
CA LYS A 13 -5.49 15.10 9.30
C LYS A 13 -4.24 15.27 8.43
N GLY A 14 -4.45 15.64 7.17
CA GLY A 14 -3.38 15.80 6.16
C GLY A 14 -2.94 14.50 5.48
N SER A 15 -3.47 13.33 5.88
CA SER A 15 -3.23 12.06 5.17
C SER A 15 -4.02 11.98 3.87
N LEU A 16 -3.59 11.08 2.99
CA LEU A 16 -4.31 10.68 1.78
C LEU A 16 -5.76 10.27 2.10
N PHE A 17 -5.95 9.41 3.10
CA PHE A 17 -7.29 8.94 3.45
C PHE A 17 -8.18 10.06 3.96
N ASN A 18 -7.65 10.96 4.80
CA ASN A 18 -8.40 12.12 5.27
C ASN A 18 -8.88 13.00 4.11
N TYR A 19 -8.02 13.28 3.13
CA TYR A 19 -8.41 14.02 1.92
C TYR A 19 -9.52 13.31 1.15
N LEU A 20 -9.35 12.03 0.84
CA LEU A 20 -10.35 11.24 0.10
C LEU A 20 -11.70 11.21 0.83
N LYS A 21 -11.69 11.12 2.16
CA LYS A 21 -12.89 11.14 2.99
C LYS A 21 -13.57 12.50 3.00
N GLU A 22 -12.83 13.60 3.11
CA GLU A 22 -13.35 14.98 3.03
C GLU A 22 -14.01 15.26 1.68
N GLN A 23 -13.44 14.75 0.59
CA GLN A 23 -14.01 14.82 -0.77
C GLN A 23 -15.12 13.80 -1.02
N LYS A 24 -15.49 12.97 -0.03
CA LYS A 24 -16.49 11.90 -0.13
C LYS A 24 -16.18 10.86 -1.21
N LEU A 25 -14.92 10.66 -1.54
CA LEU A 25 -14.47 9.73 -2.58
C LEU A 25 -14.31 8.30 -2.03
N ALA A 26 -13.90 8.14 -0.78
CA ALA A 26 -13.62 6.83 -0.19
C ALA A 26 -14.20 6.67 1.23
N THR A 27 -14.48 5.41 1.61
CA THR A 27 -14.91 5.04 2.96
C THR A 27 -13.82 4.37 3.76
N GLU A 28 -12.89 3.67 3.10
CA GLU A 28 -11.76 2.96 3.74
C GLU A 28 -10.51 3.04 2.86
N LEU A 29 -9.34 3.02 3.50
CA LEU A 29 -8.06 2.88 2.83
C LEU A 29 -7.17 1.94 3.64
N ALA A 30 -6.56 0.97 2.97
CA ALA A 30 -5.56 0.10 3.55
C ALA A 30 -4.34 0.03 2.64
N SER A 31 -3.16 -0.04 3.24
CA SER A 31 -1.92 -0.25 2.51
C SER A 31 -1.18 -1.46 3.08
N ALA A 32 -0.54 -2.23 2.20
CA ALA A 32 0.19 -3.42 2.59
C ALA A 32 1.30 -3.72 1.58
N ILE A 33 2.26 -4.55 2.00
CA ILE A 33 3.22 -5.17 1.09
C ILE A 33 3.02 -6.66 1.11
N THR A 34 3.01 -7.24 -0.08
CA THR A 34 2.88 -8.68 -0.28
C THR A 34 4.16 -9.21 -0.91
N HIS A 35 4.69 -10.27 -0.31
CA HIS A 35 5.81 -11.01 -0.86
C HIS A 35 5.29 -12.14 -1.74
N VAL A 36 5.55 -12.07 -3.04
CA VAL A 36 5.03 -13.06 -4.01
C VAL A 36 6.01 -14.20 -4.15
N THR A 37 7.24 -13.87 -4.53
CA THR A 37 8.34 -14.83 -4.68
C THR A 37 9.65 -14.14 -4.31
N LYS A 38 10.74 -14.91 -4.19
CA LYS A 38 12.05 -14.34 -3.95
C LYS A 38 12.42 -13.37 -5.08
N GLY A 39 12.56 -12.08 -4.75
CA GLY A 39 12.89 -11.02 -5.70
C GLY A 39 11.69 -10.32 -6.33
N THR A 40 10.45 -10.68 -5.95
CA THR A 40 9.25 -10.00 -6.43
C THR A 40 8.29 -9.73 -5.27
N ASP A 41 8.10 -8.45 -4.99
CA ASP A 41 7.15 -7.93 -4.02
C ASP A 41 6.26 -6.88 -4.70
N TYR A 42 5.05 -6.66 -4.16
CA TYR A 42 4.26 -5.50 -4.56
C TYR A 42 3.72 -4.75 -3.34
N LEU A 43 3.63 -3.44 -3.48
CA LEU A 43 2.91 -2.57 -2.57
C LEU A 43 1.46 -2.44 -3.07
N LEU A 44 0.51 -2.70 -2.20
CA LEU A 44 -0.91 -2.56 -2.46
C LEU A 44 -1.44 -1.36 -1.69
N VAL A 45 -2.17 -0.47 -2.38
CA VAL A 45 -3.05 0.52 -1.77
C VAL A 45 -4.47 0.15 -2.19
N ASN A 46 -5.25 -0.33 -1.24
CA ASN A 46 -6.65 -0.69 -1.45
C ASN A 46 -7.54 0.43 -0.92
N ILE A 47 -8.49 0.89 -1.73
CA ILE A 47 -9.37 2.01 -1.40
C ILE A 47 -10.80 1.57 -1.67
N GLU A 48 -11.64 1.58 -0.63
CA GLU A 48 -13.07 1.33 -0.78
C GLU A 48 -13.74 2.63 -1.24
N LEU A 49 -14.24 2.64 -2.47
CA LEU A 49 -14.82 3.82 -3.12
C LEU A 49 -16.29 4.01 -2.73
N THR A 50 -16.70 5.27 -2.57
CA THR A 50 -18.14 5.59 -2.57
C THR A 50 -18.70 5.49 -3.99
N ASN A 51 -20.03 5.55 -4.14
CA ASN A 51 -20.66 5.68 -5.46
C ASN A 51 -20.13 6.92 -6.23
N TYR A 52 -19.83 8.01 -5.51
CA TYR A 52 -19.25 9.21 -6.11
C TYR A 52 -17.78 9.00 -6.48
N GLY A 53 -16.97 8.42 -5.58
CA GLY A 53 -15.57 8.10 -5.87
C GLY A 53 -15.39 7.07 -6.98
N MET A 54 -16.37 6.21 -7.22
CA MET A 54 -16.40 5.31 -8.37
C MET A 54 -16.55 6.06 -9.69
N GLN A 55 -17.35 7.13 -9.72
CA GLN A 55 -17.48 8.01 -10.90
C GLN A 55 -16.20 8.84 -11.10
N GLU A 56 -15.63 9.32 -10.00
CA GLU A 56 -14.43 10.16 -9.95
C GLU A 56 -13.14 9.38 -9.62
N TRP A 57 -13.05 8.10 -10.03
CA TRP A 57 -11.93 7.23 -9.65
C TRP A 57 -10.57 7.76 -10.14
N ARG A 58 -10.58 8.57 -11.21
CA ARG A 58 -9.40 9.26 -11.73
C ARG A 58 -8.89 10.33 -10.77
N GLN A 59 -9.79 11.03 -10.08
CA GLN A 59 -9.44 11.98 -9.03
C GLN A 59 -8.82 11.26 -7.84
N VAL A 60 -9.32 10.07 -7.48
CA VAL A 60 -8.72 9.23 -6.44
C VAL A 60 -7.30 8.82 -6.82
N LEU A 61 -7.10 8.34 -8.05
CA LEU A 61 -5.78 7.97 -8.56
C LEU A 61 -4.81 9.16 -8.54
N SER A 62 -5.28 10.34 -8.94
CA SER A 62 -4.50 11.58 -8.91
C SER A 62 -4.10 11.97 -7.49
N ALA A 63 -5.01 11.82 -6.52
CA ALA A 63 -4.73 12.07 -5.12
C ALA A 63 -3.68 11.09 -4.55
N VAL A 64 -3.75 9.81 -4.92
CA VAL A 64 -2.75 8.80 -4.52
C VAL A 64 -1.36 9.20 -5.01
N PHE A 65 -1.21 9.53 -6.30
CA PHE A 65 0.08 9.91 -6.87
C PHE A 65 0.56 11.29 -6.42
N GLY A 66 -0.34 12.25 -6.22
CA GLY A 66 -0.01 13.54 -5.62
C GLY A 66 0.54 13.39 -4.20
N TYR A 67 -0.04 12.49 -3.40
CA TYR A 67 0.48 12.17 -2.07
C TYR A 67 1.85 11.47 -2.15
N ILE A 68 2.05 10.54 -3.07
CA ILE A 68 3.35 9.89 -3.29
C ILE A 68 4.42 10.92 -3.68
N GLN A 69 4.11 11.84 -4.60
CA GLN A 69 5.01 12.93 -4.99
C GLN A 69 5.37 13.83 -3.81
N MET A 70 4.39 14.16 -2.96
CA MET A 70 4.65 14.90 -1.72
C MET A 70 5.65 14.14 -0.84
N LEU A 71 5.51 12.83 -0.68
CA LEU A 71 6.45 12.01 0.09
C LEU A 71 7.85 11.96 -0.56
N GLN A 72 7.93 11.87 -1.89
CA GLN A 72 9.20 11.90 -2.64
C GLN A 72 9.94 13.24 -2.52
N SER A 73 9.19 14.35 -2.39
CA SER A 73 9.76 15.70 -2.28
C SER A 73 10.50 15.96 -0.96
N GLN A 74 10.29 15.12 0.06
CA GLN A 74 10.89 15.27 1.39
C GLN A 74 11.84 14.11 1.69
N PRO A 75 12.97 14.36 2.38
CA PRO A 75 13.84 13.28 2.81
C PRO A 75 13.11 12.40 3.85
N PRO A 76 13.34 11.08 3.88
CA PRO A 76 12.82 10.21 4.92
C PRO A 76 13.19 10.71 6.32
N GLN A 77 12.20 10.82 7.19
CA GLN A 77 12.35 11.36 8.54
C GLN A 77 12.52 10.24 9.57
N GLN A 78 13.58 10.32 10.38
CA GLN A 78 13.87 9.35 11.45
C GLN A 78 12.72 9.19 12.45
N TRP A 79 12.04 10.29 12.82
CA TRP A 79 10.99 10.26 13.83
C TRP A 79 9.80 9.35 13.43
N ILE A 80 9.47 9.27 12.13
CA ILE A 80 8.42 8.36 11.62
C ILE A 80 8.86 6.91 11.78
N PHE A 81 10.14 6.61 11.54
CA PHE A 81 10.67 5.28 11.80
C PHE A 81 10.61 4.93 13.29
N ASP A 82 10.97 5.88 14.16
CA ASP A 82 10.93 5.66 15.61
C ASP A 82 9.49 5.44 16.12
N GLU A 83 8.51 6.13 15.53
CA GLU A 83 7.09 5.91 15.79
C GLU A 83 6.67 4.48 15.39
N VAL A 84 6.92 4.08 14.14
CA VAL A 84 6.60 2.73 13.65
C VAL A 84 7.29 1.67 14.50
N LYS A 85 8.55 1.89 14.87
CA LYS A 85 9.32 1.00 15.75
C LYS A 85 8.67 0.89 17.13
N SER A 86 8.27 2.01 17.72
CA SER A 86 7.63 2.05 19.04
C SER A 86 6.29 1.33 19.05
N MET A 87 5.45 1.54 18.03
CA MET A 87 4.17 0.84 17.86
C MET A 87 4.36 -0.68 17.73
N ASN A 88 5.28 -1.11 16.87
CA ASN A 88 5.57 -2.54 16.69
C ASN A 88 6.19 -3.17 17.94
N ASN A 89 7.05 -2.43 18.64
CA ASN A 89 7.66 -2.90 19.88
C ASN A 89 6.61 -3.07 21.00
N ALA A 90 5.70 -2.11 21.17
CA ALA A 90 4.58 -2.24 22.10
C ALA A 90 3.69 -3.45 21.72
N SER A 91 3.38 -3.60 20.44
CA SER A 91 2.58 -4.73 19.93
C SER A 91 3.25 -6.09 20.21
N PHE A 92 4.58 -6.14 20.15
CA PHE A 92 5.35 -7.33 20.50
C PHE A 92 5.35 -7.61 22.01
N LEU A 93 5.65 -6.60 22.84
CA LEU A 93 5.75 -6.74 24.30
C LEU A 93 4.43 -7.14 24.95
N TYR A 94 3.32 -6.59 24.45
CA TYR A 94 1.97 -6.83 25.01
C TYR A 94 1.16 -7.84 24.21
N ARG A 95 1.81 -8.62 23.32
CA ARG A 95 1.13 -9.64 22.51
C ARG A 95 0.49 -10.71 23.39
N GLN A 96 -0.82 -10.90 23.24
CA GLN A 96 -1.53 -11.97 23.93
C GLN A 96 -1.11 -13.35 23.39
N LYS A 97 -1.17 -14.35 24.27
CA LYS A 97 -0.88 -15.74 23.91
C LYS A 97 -1.95 -16.25 22.94
N GLY A 98 -1.58 -16.39 21.67
CA GLY A 98 -2.41 -17.01 20.64
C GLY A 98 -2.37 -18.54 20.66
N LYS A 99 -3.03 -19.16 19.68
CA LYS A 99 -3.02 -20.62 19.49
C LYS A 99 -1.61 -21.09 19.11
N SER A 100 -1.09 -22.10 19.81
CA SER A 100 0.27 -22.63 19.58
C SER A 100 0.51 -23.03 18.11
N MET A 101 -0.51 -23.63 17.47
CA MET A 101 -0.44 -24.04 16.06
C MET A 101 -0.18 -22.86 15.11
N GLN A 102 -0.87 -21.73 15.32
CA GLN A 102 -0.69 -20.53 14.50
C GLN A 102 0.70 -19.93 14.73
N LEU A 103 1.16 -19.91 15.99
CA LEU A 103 2.49 -19.42 16.33
C LEU A 103 3.57 -20.24 15.63
N VAL A 104 3.54 -21.57 15.79
CA VAL A 104 4.53 -22.48 15.19
C VAL A 104 4.55 -22.35 13.67
N SER A 105 3.37 -22.35 13.03
CA SER A 105 3.26 -22.17 11.57
C SER A 105 3.85 -20.83 11.11
N SER A 106 3.51 -19.73 11.79
CA SER A 106 4.05 -18.40 11.45
C SER A 106 5.57 -18.31 11.62
N LEU A 107 6.11 -18.85 12.71
CA LEU A 107 7.55 -18.83 12.97
C LEU A 107 8.32 -19.75 12.02
N ALA A 108 7.75 -20.89 11.61
CA ALA A 108 8.33 -21.74 10.58
C ALA A 108 8.52 -20.97 9.27
N GLN A 109 7.53 -20.16 8.86
CA GLN A 109 7.66 -19.29 7.68
C GLN A 109 8.75 -18.22 7.85
N VAL A 110 8.86 -17.61 9.04
CA VAL A 110 9.89 -16.62 9.35
C VAL A 110 11.29 -17.21 9.31
N LEU A 111 11.46 -18.48 9.70
CA LEU A 111 12.76 -19.18 9.70
C LEU A 111 13.39 -19.34 8.31
N HIS A 112 12.59 -19.26 7.23
CA HIS A 112 13.08 -19.29 5.85
C HIS A 112 13.57 -17.93 5.34
N ARG A 113 13.34 -16.85 6.09
CA ARG A 113 13.73 -15.49 5.73
C ARG A 113 15.15 -15.16 6.24
N PRO A 114 15.86 -14.21 5.60
CA PRO A 114 17.21 -13.80 6.03
C PRO A 114 17.16 -12.90 7.28
N ILE A 115 16.59 -13.41 8.37
CA ILE A 115 16.43 -12.69 9.64
C ILE A 115 17.40 -13.29 10.66
N PRO A 116 18.18 -12.47 11.40
CA PRO A 116 19.06 -12.97 12.44
C PRO A 116 18.31 -13.86 13.44
N ARG A 117 18.92 -14.96 13.88
CA ARG A 117 18.27 -15.92 14.80
C ARG A 117 17.76 -15.27 16.09
N LYS A 118 18.50 -14.28 16.60
CA LYS A 118 18.10 -13.47 17.78
C LYS A 118 16.82 -12.64 17.57
N ASN A 119 16.43 -12.38 16.32
CA ASN A 119 15.30 -11.53 15.96
C ASN A 119 14.07 -12.31 15.45
N ILE A 120 14.08 -13.65 15.52
CA ILE A 120 12.96 -14.46 14.99
C ILE A 120 11.64 -14.14 15.71
N LEU A 121 11.68 -13.88 17.02
CA LEU A 121 10.47 -13.65 17.80
C LEU A 121 9.90 -12.24 17.61
N ASN A 122 10.76 -11.24 17.42
CA ASN A 122 10.40 -9.84 17.24
C ASN A 122 10.62 -9.36 15.80
N PHE A 123 10.53 -10.26 14.82
CA PHE A 123 10.80 -9.97 13.41
C PHE A 123 9.94 -8.84 12.81
N SER A 124 8.80 -8.54 13.42
CA SER A 124 7.91 -7.45 13.03
C SER A 124 8.40 -6.08 13.49
N VAL A 125 9.34 -6.02 14.44
CA VAL A 125 9.91 -4.78 14.96
C VAL A 125 11.04 -4.32 14.03
N PRO A 126 10.95 -3.13 13.42
CA PRO A 126 12.02 -2.62 12.59
C PRO A 126 13.24 -2.29 13.45
N HIS A 127 14.43 -2.71 12.99
CA HIS A 127 15.67 -2.58 13.75
C HIS A 127 16.53 -1.39 13.33
N GLU A 128 16.64 -1.15 12.03
CA GLU A 128 17.54 -0.17 11.42
C GLU A 128 16.75 0.80 10.54
N PHE A 129 17.09 2.09 10.65
CA PHE A 129 16.60 3.11 9.73
C PHE A 129 17.58 3.25 8.57
N ASN A 130 17.09 3.07 7.36
CA ASN A 130 17.86 3.31 6.15
C ASN A 130 17.07 4.24 5.23
N ALA A 131 17.46 5.52 5.22
CA ALA A 131 16.84 6.53 4.39
C ALA A 131 16.97 6.23 2.89
N ASN A 132 18.08 5.61 2.46
CA ASN A 132 18.29 5.27 1.06
C ASN A 132 17.31 4.20 0.60
N ASP A 133 17.12 3.12 1.39
CA ASP A 133 16.17 2.05 1.03
C ASP A 133 14.72 2.56 0.99
N ILE A 134 14.36 3.48 1.90
CA ILE A 134 13.05 4.12 1.90
C ILE A 134 12.87 4.98 0.65
N LYS A 135 13.90 5.77 0.29
CA LYS A 135 13.88 6.61 -0.89
C LYS A 135 13.77 5.78 -2.17
N THR A 136 14.59 4.74 -2.33
CA THR A 136 14.52 3.82 -3.48
C THR A 136 13.12 3.24 -3.63
N LEU A 137 12.50 2.79 -2.53
CA LEU A 137 11.13 2.28 -2.58
C LEU A 137 10.12 3.36 -3.01
N LEU A 138 10.25 4.60 -2.53
CA LEU A 138 9.37 5.70 -2.95
C LEU A 138 9.58 6.07 -4.42
N ASP A 139 10.82 6.07 -4.90
CA ASP A 139 11.17 6.38 -6.29
C ASP A 139 10.59 5.33 -7.27
N ASP A 140 10.41 4.08 -6.82
CA ASP A 140 9.74 3.03 -7.60
C ASP A 140 8.21 3.20 -7.70
N LEU A 141 7.59 4.05 -6.87
CA LEU A 141 6.14 4.29 -6.85
C LEU A 141 5.73 5.35 -7.89
N VAL A 142 5.83 4.98 -9.17
CA VAL A 142 5.48 5.84 -10.30
C VAL A 142 4.33 5.25 -11.14
N VAL A 143 3.64 6.10 -11.89
CA VAL A 143 2.51 5.69 -12.75
C VAL A 143 2.92 4.60 -13.74
N SER A 144 4.13 4.70 -14.31
CA SER A 144 4.66 3.70 -15.25
C SER A 144 4.97 2.34 -14.61
N ASN A 145 5.05 2.27 -13.28
CA ASN A 145 5.31 1.07 -12.50
C ASN A 145 4.10 0.68 -11.64
N CYS A 146 2.88 1.01 -12.09
CA CYS A 146 1.66 0.73 -11.34
C CYS A 146 0.69 -0.16 -12.13
N ARG A 147 -0.19 -0.83 -11.37
CA ARG A 147 -1.35 -1.53 -11.92
C ARG A 147 -2.58 -1.12 -11.12
N VAL A 148 -3.57 -0.55 -11.81
CA VAL A 148 -4.84 -0.16 -11.20
C VAL A 148 -5.85 -1.26 -11.47
N LEU A 149 -6.56 -1.69 -10.42
CA LEU A 149 -7.68 -2.62 -10.53
C LEU A 149 -8.91 -1.89 -10.01
N LEU A 150 -9.88 -1.68 -10.90
CA LEU A 150 -11.18 -1.13 -10.56
C LEU A 150 -12.19 -2.27 -10.53
N ALA A 151 -12.90 -2.43 -9.42
CA ALA A 151 -13.90 -3.47 -9.25
C ALA A 151 -15.24 -2.85 -8.85
N SER A 152 -16.28 -3.14 -9.63
CA SER A 152 -17.66 -2.75 -9.33
C SER A 152 -18.63 -3.67 -10.05
N GLN A 153 -19.83 -3.84 -9.50
CA GLN A 153 -20.90 -4.64 -10.12
C GLN A 153 -21.40 -4.03 -11.44
N ASN A 154 -21.26 -2.71 -11.60
CA ASN A 154 -21.84 -1.94 -12.70
C ASN A 154 -20.79 -1.51 -13.75
N LEU A 155 -19.69 -2.25 -13.89
CA LEU A 155 -18.69 -1.96 -14.92
C LEU A 155 -19.20 -2.36 -16.32
N PRO A 156 -19.23 -1.44 -17.29
CA PRO A 156 -19.57 -1.76 -18.68
C PRO A 156 -18.39 -2.40 -19.41
N ASN A 157 -18.65 -2.99 -20.59
CA ASN A 157 -17.65 -3.37 -21.59
C ASN A 157 -16.53 -4.30 -21.08
N LEU A 158 -16.92 -5.39 -20.40
CA LEU A 158 -16.00 -6.43 -19.94
C LEU A 158 -15.87 -7.53 -20.99
N ASP A 159 -14.96 -7.35 -21.93
CA ASP A 159 -14.84 -8.18 -23.14
C ASP A 159 -13.99 -9.45 -22.94
N SER A 160 -13.34 -9.59 -21.79
CA SER A 160 -12.50 -10.74 -21.45
C SER A 160 -13.08 -11.56 -20.31
N VAL A 161 -12.78 -12.85 -20.28
CA VAL A 161 -13.22 -13.79 -19.24
C VAL A 161 -12.02 -14.59 -18.75
N GLU A 162 -11.81 -14.60 -17.43
CA GLU A 162 -10.74 -15.35 -16.80
C GLU A 162 -11.06 -16.87 -16.82
N PRO A 163 -10.13 -17.75 -17.25
CA PRO A 163 -10.42 -19.16 -17.52
C PRO A 163 -10.96 -19.99 -16.34
N TRP A 164 -10.53 -19.73 -15.11
CA TRP A 164 -10.79 -20.62 -13.97
C TRP A 164 -12.05 -20.25 -13.20
N TYR A 165 -12.21 -18.97 -12.86
CA TYR A 165 -13.32 -18.43 -12.07
C TYR A 165 -14.37 -17.72 -12.93
N GLN A 166 -14.15 -17.63 -14.25
CA GLN A 166 -15.09 -17.01 -15.19
C GLN A 166 -15.36 -15.53 -14.86
N THR A 167 -14.38 -14.87 -14.24
CA THR A 167 -14.48 -13.45 -13.90
C THR A 167 -14.42 -12.63 -15.18
N LYS A 168 -15.44 -11.80 -15.42
CA LYS A 168 -15.45 -10.86 -16.54
C LYS A 168 -14.54 -9.67 -16.21
N TYR A 169 -13.70 -9.28 -17.16
CA TYR A 169 -12.78 -8.16 -17.00
C TYR A 169 -12.49 -7.48 -18.35
N ALA A 170 -11.85 -6.31 -18.30
CA ALA A 170 -11.26 -5.63 -19.44
C ALA A 170 -9.87 -5.11 -19.04
N TYR A 171 -9.04 -4.84 -20.04
CA TYR A 171 -7.72 -4.24 -19.86
C TYR A 171 -7.61 -3.02 -20.77
N THR A 172 -7.06 -1.94 -20.23
CA THR A 172 -6.83 -0.68 -20.94
C THR A 172 -5.52 -0.10 -20.45
N ASP A 173 -4.77 0.52 -21.36
CA ASP A 173 -3.54 1.20 -20.97
C ASP A 173 -3.87 2.44 -20.12
N ILE A 174 -3.10 2.69 -19.07
CA ILE A 174 -3.29 3.85 -18.20
C ILE A 174 -2.96 5.17 -18.92
N SER A 175 -2.15 5.12 -19.98
CA SER A 175 -1.86 6.28 -20.83
C SER A 175 -3.09 6.73 -21.62
N GLU A 176 -3.90 5.81 -22.11
CA GLU A 176 -5.20 6.10 -22.76
C GLU A 176 -6.20 6.71 -21.77
N LEU A 177 -5.96 6.52 -20.47
CA LEU A 177 -6.75 7.08 -19.40
C LEU A 177 -6.27 8.49 -19.00
N THR A 178 -5.06 8.94 -19.35
CA THR A 178 -4.49 10.23 -18.90
C THR A 178 -4.54 11.35 -19.95
N MET A 179 -5.16 11.12 -21.11
CA MET A 179 -5.19 12.09 -22.23
C MET A 179 -6.24 13.20 -22.14
N ASP A 180 -6.97 13.32 -21.04
CA ASP A 180 -7.79 14.50 -20.74
C ASP A 180 -7.28 15.17 -19.45
N GLU A 181 -6.71 16.36 -19.61
CA GLU A 181 -6.42 17.42 -18.61
C GLU A 181 -5.00 17.53 -17.99
N ASP A 182 -4.23 18.45 -18.59
CA ASP A 182 -3.38 19.47 -17.93
C ASP A 182 -2.39 19.03 -16.83
N GLN A 183 -1.20 18.59 -17.26
CA GLN A 183 0.01 18.60 -16.41
C GLN A 183 0.56 20.02 -16.10
N SER A 184 -0.22 21.08 -16.32
CA SER A 184 0.19 22.48 -16.14
C SER A 184 -0.30 23.11 -14.82
N LYS A 185 -1.01 22.37 -13.94
CA LYS A 185 -1.71 22.99 -12.80
C LYS A 185 -1.40 22.46 -11.41
N TYR A 186 -0.37 21.63 -11.24
CA TYR A 186 0.13 21.24 -9.93
C TYR A 186 1.64 21.40 -9.84
#